data_AF-A0A967WR92-F1
#
_entry.id   AF-A0A967WR92-F1
#
_cell.length_a   1.000
_cell.length_b   1.000
_cell.length_c   1.000
_cell.angle_alpha   90.00
_cell.angle_beta   90.00
_cell.angle_gamma   90.00
#
_symmetry.space_group_name_H-M   'P 1'
#
loop_
_entity.id
_entity.type
_entity.pdbx_description
1 polymer ?
#
loop_
_entity_poly.entity_id
_entity_poly.type
_entity_poly.pdbx_seq_one_letter_code
_entity_poly.pdbx_strand_id
1 'polypeptide(L)'
;VTLAVAALGLARERELGTLEQLMVTPLRRFELAVGKGVPAIAIGSLNFAVMWAISLVVFQVPMNGSPLLLAALTLLFITAQVSWGLVISSVSRTQQQAILFVFI
;
A
#
# COMPACT_ATOMS: atom_id res chain seq x y z
N VAL A 1 -6.30 -0.66 -4.87
CA VAL A 1 -6.01 0.65 -4.24
C VAL A 1 -4.68 0.64 -3.48
N THR A 2 -4.51 -0.23 -2.48
CA THR A 2 -3.30 -0.27 -1.63
C THR A 2 -1.98 -0.37 -2.38
N LEU A 3 -1.92 -1.24 -3.40
CA LEU A 3 -0.74 -1.40 -4.26
C LEU A 3 -0.34 -0.09 -4.96
N ALA A 4 -1.32 0.62 -5.54
CA ALA A 4 -1.11 1.89 -6.22
C ALA A 4 -0.58 2.97 -5.27
N VAL A 5 -1.17 3.06 -4.06
CA VAL A 5 -0.75 4.03 -3.03
C VAL A 5 0.71 3.79 -2.63
N ALA A 6 1.11 2.53 -2.41
CA ALA A 6 2.49 2.17 -2.09
C ALA A 6 3.44 2.45 -3.28
N ALA A 7 3.03 2.12 -4.51
CA ALA A 7 3.82 2.32 -5.72
C ALA A 7 4.08 3.80 -6.06
N LEU A 8 3.13 4.68 -5.76
CA LEU A 8 3.28 6.11 -5.97
C LEU A 8 4.18 6.80 -4.93
N GLY A 9 4.41 6.17 -3.78
CA GLY A 9 5.06 6.79 -2.62
C GLY A 9 6.47 7.35 -2.88
N LEU A 10 7.41 6.53 -3.37
CA LEU A 10 8.78 6.97 -3.71
C LEU A 10 8.85 7.56 -5.12
N ALA A 11 8.03 7.06 -6.05
CA ALA A 11 7.96 7.57 -7.41
C ALA A 11 7.60 9.07 -7.44
N ARG A 12 6.64 9.51 -6.61
CA ARG A 12 6.25 10.91 -6.46
C ARG A 12 7.39 11.77 -5.91
N GLU A 13 8.08 11.32 -4.88
CA GLU A 13 9.21 12.08 -4.31
C GLU A 13 10.39 12.18 -5.26
N ARG A 14 10.64 11.13 -6.04
CA ARG A 14 11.66 11.15 -7.08
C ARG A 14 11.30 12.17 -8.17
N GLU A 15 10.06 12.17 -8.62
CA GLU A 15 9.57 13.10 -9.64
C GLU A 15 9.56 14.56 -9.16
N LEU A 16 9.30 14.79 -7.87
CA LEU A 16 9.37 16.12 -7.25
C LEU A 16 10.80 16.55 -6.87
N GLY A 17 11.80 15.69 -7.06
CA GLY A 17 13.20 15.96 -6.68
C GLY A 17 13.50 15.92 -5.18
N THR A 18 12.50 15.63 -4.33
CA THR A 18 12.66 15.58 -2.86
C THR A 18 13.32 14.29 -2.38
N LEU A 19 13.37 13.25 -3.22
CA LEU A 19 14.02 11.99 -2.90
C LEU A 19 15.53 12.18 -2.62
N GLU A 20 16.20 13.07 -3.36
CA GLU A 20 17.61 13.38 -3.13
C GLU A 20 17.82 14.05 -1.76
N GLN A 21 16.91 14.96 -1.37
CA GLN A 21 16.93 15.59 -0.05
C GLN A 21 16.73 14.56 1.07
N LEU A 22 15.82 13.61 0.87
CA LEU A 22 15.59 12.52 1.83
C LEU A 22 16.80 11.59 1.96
N MET A 23 17.55 11.36 0.88
CA MET A 23 18.77 10.53 0.92
C MET A 23 19.95 11.21 1.62
N VAL A 24 19.89 12.54 1.83
CA VAL A 24 20.90 13.30 2.61
C VAL A 24 20.56 13.35 4.10
N THR A 25 19.31 13.05 4.49
CA THR A 25 18.95 12.89 5.91
C THR A 25 19.57 11.62 6.49
N PRO A 26 19.82 11.55 7.82
CA PRO A 26 20.41 10.38 8.47
C PRO A 26 19.44 9.17 8.57
N LEU A 27 18.47 9.05 7.66
CA LEU A 27 17.51 7.95 7.60
C LEU A 27 18.06 6.79 6.74
N ARG A 28 17.93 5.56 7.24
CA ARG A 28 18.24 4.37 6.44
C ARG A 28 17.15 4.15 5.39
N ARG A 29 17.54 3.59 4.24
CA ARG A 29 16.61 3.25 3.15
C ARG A 29 15.45 2.36 3.62
N PHE A 30 15.72 1.44 4.55
CA PHE A 30 14.70 0.57 5.14
C PHE A 30 13.72 1.34 6.04
N GLU A 31 14.20 2.30 6.82
CA GLU A 31 13.34 3.13 7.69
C GLU A 31 12.40 4.01 6.86
N LEU A 32 12.90 4.56 5.74
CA LEU A 32 12.07 5.28 4.76
C LEU A 32 11.01 4.37 4.13
N ALA A 33 11.39 3.16 3.72
CA ALA A 33 10.47 2.20 3.12
C ALA A 33 9.36 1.77 4.09
N VAL A 34 9.73 1.43 5.34
CA VAL A 34 8.76 1.05 6.39
C VAL A 34 7.89 2.25 6.77
N GLY A 35 8.49 3.43 6.94
CA GLY A 35 7.77 4.66 7.29
C GLY A 35 6.71 5.04 6.25
N LYS A 36 6.98 4.80 4.97
CA LYS A 36 5.98 4.97 3.89
C LYS A 36 5.02 3.80 3.74
N GLY A 37 5.45 2.60 4.10
CA GLY A 37 4.62 1.40 4.07
C GLY A 37 3.48 1.44 5.09
N VAL A 38 3.74 1.95 6.30
CA VAL A 38 2.74 2.02 7.38
C VAL A 38 1.46 2.78 6.98
N PRO A 39 1.53 4.00 6.43
CA PRO A 39 0.35 4.70 5.90
C PRO A 39 -0.42 3.89 4.83
N ALA A 40 0.30 3.20 3.94
CA ALA A 40 -0.33 2.38 2.90
C ALA A 40 -1.08 1.18 3.50
N ILE A 41 -0.51 0.52 4.52
CA ILE A 41 -1.16 -0.56 5.26
C ILE A 41 -2.43 -0.05 5.96
N ALA A 42 -2.35 1.12 6.58
CA ALA A 42 -3.50 1.74 7.27
C ALA A 42 -4.65 2.04 6.29
N ILE A 43 -4.35 2.65 5.14
CA ILE A 43 -5.35 2.92 4.08
C ILE A 43 -5.95 1.60 3.56
N GLY A 44 -5.13 0.59 3.32
CA GLY A 44 -5.60 -0.72 2.87
C GLY A 44 -6.53 -1.41 3.87
N SER A 45 -6.19 -1.33 5.16
CA SER A 45 -6.96 -1.93 6.25
C SER A 45 -8.29 -1.21 6.46
N LEU A 46 -8.28 0.13 6.37
CA LEU A 46 -9.50 0.94 6.41
C LEU A 46 -10.42 0.61 5.22
N ASN A 47 -9.86 0.54 4.02
CA ASN A 47 -10.64 0.18 2.82
C ASN A 47 -11.25 -1.23 2.96
N PHE A 48 -10.48 -2.19 3.47
CA PHE A 48 -11.01 -3.51 3.78
C PHE A 48 -12.17 -3.44 4.78
N ALA A 49 -12.01 -2.73 5.91
CA ALA A 49 -13.06 -2.62 6.92
C ALA A 49 -14.34 -1.99 6.36
N VAL A 50 -14.22 -0.97 5.51
CA VAL A 50 -15.35 -0.33 4.83
C VAL A 50 -16.04 -1.31 3.88
N MET A 51 -15.30 -1.99 3.00
CA MET A 51 -15.89 -2.96 2.07
C MET A 51 -16.53 -4.14 2.80
N TRP A 52 -15.91 -4.57 3.89
CA TRP A 52 -16.42 -5.64 4.74
C TRP A 52 -17.73 -5.24 5.43
N ALA A 53 -17.81 -4.02 5.98
CA ALA A 53 -19.04 -3.49 6.56
C ALA A 53 -20.15 -3.34 5.51
N ILE A 54 -19.84 -2.85 4.31
CA ILE A 54 -20.80 -2.74 3.21
C ILE A 54 -21.34 -4.12 2.79
N SER A 55 -20.46 -5.12 2.70
CA SER A 55 -20.83 -6.50 2.36
C SER A 55 -21.86 -7.08 3.34
N LEU A 56 -21.73 -6.77 4.64
CA LEU A 56 -22.65 -7.22 5.67
C LEU A 56 -23.95 -6.42 5.72
N VAL A 57 -23.86 -5.09 5.69
CA VAL A 57 -25.01 -4.21 5.94
C VAL A 57 -25.87 -4.01 4.70
N VAL A 58 -25.25 -3.79 3.54
CA VAL A 58 -25.94 -3.43 2.30
C VAL A 58 -26.33 -4.69 1.52
N PHE A 59 -25.37 -5.60 1.34
CA PHE A 59 -25.56 -6.79 0.52
C PHE A 59 -26.07 -8.00 1.32
N GLN A 60 -26.08 -7.91 2.66
CA GLN A 60 -26.49 -8.98 3.57
C GLN A 60 -25.88 -10.35 3.25
N VAL A 61 -24.61 -10.34 2.79
CA VAL A 61 -23.93 -11.57 2.41
C VAL A 61 -23.62 -12.36 3.69
N PRO A 62 -24.16 -13.58 3.87
CA PRO A 62 -23.90 -14.38 5.04
C PRO A 62 -22.44 -14.81 5.04
N MET A 63 -21.70 -14.34 6.04
CA MET A 63 -20.30 -14.69 6.21
C MET A 63 -20.18 -16.02 6.95
N ASN A 64 -20.00 -17.08 6.15
CA ASN A 64 -19.73 -18.40 6.65
C ASN A 64 -18.22 -18.52 6.97
N GLY A 65 -17.85 -18.53 8.26
CA GLY A 65 -16.46 -18.70 8.70
C GLY A 65 -16.06 -17.84 9.91
N SER A 66 -14.74 -17.72 10.15
CA SER A 66 -14.19 -16.90 11.24
C SER A 66 -13.80 -15.49 10.75
N PRO A 67 -14.44 -14.43 11.25
CA PRO A 67 -14.07 -13.04 10.94
C PRO A 67 -12.61 -12.71 11.27
N LEU A 68 -12.09 -13.29 12.36
CA LEU A 68 -10.72 -13.05 12.80
C LEU A 68 -9.70 -13.66 11.84
N LEU A 69 -9.99 -14.86 11.32
CA LEU A 69 -9.13 -15.50 10.31
C LEU A 69 -9.09 -14.66 9.03
N LEU A 70 -10.24 -14.15 8.60
CA LEU A 70 -10.35 -13.30 7.43
C LEU A 70 -9.58 -11.98 7.62
N ALA A 71 -9.68 -11.34 8.79
CA ALA A 71 -8.91 -10.14 9.11
C ALA A 71 -7.39 -10.40 9.12
N ALA A 72 -6.95 -11.52 9.72
CA ALA A 72 -5.53 -11.88 9.78
C ALA A 72 -4.94 -12.16 8.39
N LEU A 73 -5.63 -12.95 7.56
CA LEU A 73 -5.21 -13.21 6.17
C LEU A 73 -5.20 -11.93 5.34
N THR A 74 -6.17 -11.04 5.55
CA THR A 74 -6.24 -9.77 4.83
C THR A 74 -5.10 -8.84 5.21
N LEU A 75 -4.73 -8.75 6.49
CA LEU A 75 -3.56 -7.98 6.93
C LEU A 75 -2.26 -8.51 6.32
N LEU A 76 -2.10 -9.84 6.25
CA LEU A 76 -0.94 -10.46 5.60
C LEU A 76 -0.91 -10.13 4.10
N PHE A 77 -2.07 -10.23 3.42
CA PHE A 77 -2.21 -9.85 2.02
C PHE A 77 -1.90 -8.38 1.77
N ILE A 78 -2.41 -7.46 2.61
CA ILE A 78 -2.14 -6.03 2.52
C ILE A 78 -0.64 -5.75 2.67
N THR A 79 0.01 -6.41 3.63
CA THR A 79 1.46 -6.25 3.85
C THR A 79 2.25 -6.69 2.63
N ALA A 80 1.92 -7.84 2.05
CA ALA A 80 2.55 -8.33 0.82
C ALA A 80 2.34 -7.36 -0.38
N GLN A 81 1.13 -6.82 -0.52
CA GLN A 81 0.80 -5.82 -1.54
C GLN A 81 1.62 -4.53 -1.36
N VAL A 82 1.80 -4.06 -0.13
CA VAL A 82 2.63 -2.88 0.16
C VAL A 82 4.09 -3.15 -0.16
N SER A 83 4.63 -4.31 0.21
CA SER A 83 5.99 -4.70 -0.17
C SER A 83 6.19 -4.69 -1.69
N TRP A 84 5.25 -5.27 -2.45
CA TRP A 84 5.27 -5.22 -3.91
C TRP A 84 5.18 -3.80 -4.46
N GLY A 85 4.29 -2.97 -3.91
CA GLY A 85 4.17 -1.58 -4.32
C GLY A 85 5.46 -0.80 -4.08
N LEU A 86 6.14 -1.01 -2.96
CA LEU A 86 7.43 -0.39 -2.68
C LEU A 86 8.52 -0.85 -3.66
N VAL A 87 8.53 -2.12 -4.06
CA VAL A 87 9.42 -2.63 -5.12
C VAL A 87 9.16 -1.90 -6.43
N ILE A 88 7.90 -1.81 -6.87
CA ILE A 88 7.51 -1.06 -8.09
C ILE A 88 7.97 0.40 -7.98
N SER A 89 7.74 1.03 -6.83
CA SER A 89 8.14 2.42 -6.56
C SER A 89 9.65 2.63 -6.67
N SER A 90 10.44 1.63 -6.25
CA SER A 90 11.91 1.69 -6.29
C SER A 90 12.46 1.68 -7.72
N VAL A 91 11.82 0.94 -8.63
CA VAL A 91 12.23 0.80 -10.04
C VAL A 91 11.66 1.92 -10.92
N SER A 92 10.54 2.53 -10.50
CA SER A 92 9.87 3.59 -11.24
C SER A 92 10.61 4.92 -11.16
N ARG A 93 10.73 5.60 -12.31
CA ARG A 93 11.31 6.94 -12.43
C ARG A 93 10.27 8.05 -12.35
N THR A 94 9.02 7.76 -12.73
CA THR A 94 7.90 8.71 -12.73
C THR A 94 6.65 8.10 -12.11
N GLN A 95 5.69 8.91 -11.66
CA GLN A 95 4.41 8.41 -11.17
C GLN A 95 3.61 7.68 -12.26
N GLN A 96 3.66 8.16 -13.50
CA GLN A 96 3.00 7.48 -14.63
C GLN A 96 3.57 6.07 -14.84
N GLN A 97 4.88 5.89 -14.79
CA GLN A 97 5.50 4.57 -14.90
C GLN A 97 5.09 3.65 -13.75
N ALA A 98 5.04 4.17 -12.52
CA ALA A 98 4.60 3.41 -11.36
C ALA A 98 3.14 2.93 -11.52
N ILE A 99 2.24 3.81 -11.99
CA ILE A 99 0.85 3.44 -12.26
C ILE A 99 0.77 2.37 -13.34
N LEU A 100 1.52 2.49 -14.43
CA LEU A 100 1.53 1.48 -15.49
C LEU A 100 1.97 0.10 -14.96
N PHE A 101 3.01 0.04 -14.14
CA PHE A 101 3.45 -1.21 -13.51
C PHE A 101 2.45 -1.79 -12.51
N VAL A 102 1.55 -0.98 -11.94
CA VAL A 102 0.48 -1.46 -11.06
C VAL A 102 -0.67 -2.06 -11.86
N PHE A 103 -0.86 -1.63 -13.11
CA PHE A 103 -1.91 -2.14 -14.00
C PHE A 103 -1.52 -3.39 -14.78
N ILE A 104 -0.21 -3.60 -15.00
CA ILE A 104 0.37 -4.79 -15.64
C ILE A 104 0.47 -5.92 -14.60
#